data_AF-A0A4Z0N0N9-F1
#
_entry.id   AF-A0A4Z0N0N9-F1
#
_cell.length_a   1.000
_cell.length_b   1.000
_cell.length_c   1.000
_cell.angle_alpha   90.00
_cell.angle_beta   90.00
_cell.angle_gamma   90.00
#
_symmetry.space_group_name_H-M   'P 1'
#
loop_
_entity.id
_entity.type
_entity.pdbx_description
1 polymer ?
#
loop_
_entity_poly.entity_id
_entity_poly.type
_entity_poly.pdbx_seq_one_letter_code
_entity_poly.pdbx_strand_id
1 'polypeptide(L)'
;MGKFGDGSEGFADSGGTQLLRVWDDRLCALVSALDAIDADDPFNFCEDARQIWHSAVVADPPPAPSCAMLVVLDVLQALAHETASATMAYYSTPDALDRLNLSAVHTSLGRRLTDVKDECERWLAEGLPPTDAVKARSATVLASLRDVTESSDRSDDDSALDIGILFDRACLLTEAENRRYREAYDRLRTMLDKELLQHICDQHDELTGVVHAIAGDLQAERISLLDEDATDECERKIRSALISFTSALQIHQDQTIKTAIRIFGHDSAAAQAVKDLFADLKRSSFGYRWLEILRTSFEDGAVDACWYEFTPRRHGESEVNVRMDRKAMLRFTPQTKTKGLTAAELDAMRTDPSVLDMVTAVHPKITALQGQLDSIMYPNVAADVAVIEEMIGRFDNGRGVDALRSRQDCIGELGSALPYPRLAPRVLAFVKGYREAHHS
;
A
#
# COMPACT_ATOMS: atom_id res chain seq x y z
N MET A 1 22.01 20.57 75.73
CA MET A 1 21.65 19.16 75.39
C MET A 1 20.47 19.27 74.43
N GLY A 2 20.62 19.21 73.11
CA GLY A 2 21.12 18.10 72.27
C GLY A 2 19.97 17.09 72.07
N LYS A 3 19.58 16.56 70.90
CA LYS A 3 19.97 16.57 69.47
C LYS A 3 18.73 15.98 68.72
N PHE A 4 18.30 16.52 67.58
CA PHE A 4 18.38 15.96 66.20
C PHE A 4 17.75 14.58 65.91
N GLY A 5 16.96 14.54 64.82
CA GLY A 5 16.61 13.37 64.00
C GLY A 5 15.20 12.81 64.30
N ASP A 6 14.33 12.51 63.33
CA ASP A 6 14.61 11.95 62.01
C ASP A 6 13.45 12.21 61.03
N GLY A 7 13.80 12.55 59.80
CA GLY A 7 12.88 12.75 58.69
C GLY A 7 12.81 11.48 57.84
N SER A 8 11.61 11.06 57.47
CA SER A 8 11.40 9.95 56.54
C SER A 8 10.14 10.16 55.70
N GLU A 9 10.21 11.07 54.72
CA GLU A 9 9.22 11.18 53.62
C GLU A 9 9.89 11.43 52.25
N GLY A 10 11.12 10.95 52.03
CA GLY A 10 11.92 11.32 50.86
C GLY A 10 12.29 10.24 49.84
N PHE A 11 11.88 8.98 49.99
CA PHE A 11 12.55 7.86 49.28
C PHE A 11 11.68 6.97 48.38
N ALA A 12 10.40 7.28 48.14
CA ALA A 12 9.54 6.46 47.26
C ALA A 12 9.39 6.99 45.81
N ASP A 13 9.74 8.24 45.53
CA ASP A 13 9.41 8.91 44.25
C ASP A 13 10.56 8.92 43.21
N SER A 14 11.78 8.55 43.63
CA SER A 14 12.97 8.60 42.76
C SER A 14 12.98 7.49 41.70
N GLY A 15 12.44 6.31 42.01
CA GLY A 15 12.41 5.17 41.08
C GLY A 15 11.44 5.37 39.90
N GLY A 16 10.24 5.90 40.17
CA GLY A 16 9.23 6.18 39.15
C GLY A 16 9.67 7.32 38.22
N THR A 17 10.23 8.39 38.79
CA THR A 17 10.73 9.55 38.04
C THR A 17 11.93 9.18 37.17
N GLN A 18 12.86 8.38 37.69
CA GLN A 18 14.02 7.91 36.93
C GLN A 18 13.61 7.00 35.76
N LEU A 19 12.65 6.10 35.99
CA LEU A 19 12.10 5.25 34.95
C LEU A 19 11.37 6.07 33.86
N LEU A 20 10.60 7.09 34.25
CA LEU A 20 9.95 7.99 33.31
C LEU A 20 10.97 8.75 32.45
N ARG A 21 12.09 9.21 33.01
CA ARG A 21 13.18 9.87 32.25
C ARG A 21 13.78 8.96 31.19
N VAL A 22 14.02 7.68 31.51
CA VAL A 22 14.53 6.71 30.52
C VAL A 22 13.56 6.55 29.35
N TRP A 23 12.26 6.56 29.62
CA TRP A 23 11.23 6.42 28.61
C TRP A 23 10.98 7.71 27.81
N ASP A 24 11.16 8.87 28.43
CA ASP A 24 11.21 10.17 27.76
C ASP A 24 12.40 10.28 26.80
N ASP A 25 13.59 9.84 27.23
CA ASP A 25 14.79 9.77 26.37
C ASP A 25 14.55 8.86 25.16
N ARG A 26 13.88 7.71 25.35
CA ARG A 26 13.52 6.79 24.25
C ARG A 26 12.48 7.39 23.31
N LEU A 27 11.50 8.12 23.82
CA LEU A 27 10.53 8.85 23.00
C LEU A 27 11.24 9.94 22.17
N CYS A 28 12.15 10.70 22.78
CA CYS A 28 12.98 11.68 22.06
C CYS A 28 13.82 11.02 20.95
N ALA A 29 14.37 9.84 21.22
CA ALA A 29 15.10 9.06 20.23
C ALA A 29 14.19 8.59 19.08
N LEU A 30 12.97 8.13 19.37
CA LEU A 30 11.99 7.78 18.34
C LEU A 30 11.61 8.99 17.48
N VAL A 31 11.28 10.12 18.10
CA VAL A 31 10.92 11.36 17.38
C VAL A 31 12.07 11.79 16.46
N SER A 32 13.31 11.71 16.93
CA SER A 32 14.49 12.02 16.12
C SER A 32 14.72 11.00 15.01
N ALA A 33 14.35 9.73 15.23
CA ALA A 33 14.48 8.66 14.25
C ALA A 33 13.44 8.77 13.12
N LEU A 34 12.28 9.41 13.34
CA LEU A 34 11.25 9.56 12.31
C LEU A 34 11.79 10.21 11.04
N ASP A 35 12.60 11.26 11.16
CA ASP A 35 13.21 11.97 10.02
C ASP A 35 14.21 11.11 9.24
N ALA A 36 14.70 10.01 9.83
CA ALA A 36 15.66 9.09 9.24
C ALA A 36 15.01 7.83 8.64
N ILE A 37 13.69 7.67 8.77
CA ILE A 37 12.97 6.54 8.16
C ILE A 37 12.85 6.79 6.66
N ASP A 38 13.58 5.98 5.88
CA ASP A 38 13.53 5.97 4.42
C ASP A 38 12.37 5.09 3.93
N ALA A 39 11.15 5.62 4.03
CA ALA A 39 9.93 4.95 3.58
C ALA A 39 9.40 5.56 2.29
N ASP A 40 8.98 4.70 1.36
CA ASP A 40 8.41 5.10 0.07
C ASP A 40 6.90 5.45 0.17
N ASP A 41 6.22 5.05 1.25
CA ASP A 41 4.78 5.24 1.44
C ASP A 41 4.39 5.34 2.94
N PRO A 42 3.19 5.86 3.25
CA PRO A 42 2.74 6.08 4.63
C PRO A 42 2.58 4.82 5.49
N PHE A 43 2.33 3.65 4.88
CA PHE A 43 2.17 2.39 5.61
C PHE A 43 3.52 1.89 6.09
N ASN A 44 4.49 1.80 5.18
CA ASN A 44 5.84 1.39 5.54
C ASN A 44 6.46 2.36 6.56
N PHE A 45 6.21 3.66 6.44
CA PHE A 45 6.63 4.65 7.46
C PHE A 45 6.07 4.36 8.86
N CYS A 46 4.76 4.12 8.96
CA CYS A 46 4.11 3.80 10.23
C CYS A 46 4.58 2.46 10.81
N GLU A 47 4.79 1.44 9.96
CA GLU A 47 5.32 0.15 10.38
C GLU A 47 6.76 0.26 10.89
N ASP A 48 7.64 0.97 10.18
CA ASP A 48 9.03 1.16 10.59
C ASP A 48 9.12 1.95 11.91
N ALA A 49 8.33 3.01 12.05
CA ALA A 49 8.23 3.77 13.30
C ALA A 49 7.73 2.89 14.45
N ARG A 50 6.72 2.04 14.21
CA ARG A 50 6.22 1.08 15.19
C ARG A 50 7.29 0.05 15.55
N GLN A 51 8.04 -0.46 14.58
CA GLN A 51 9.07 -1.46 14.80
C GLN A 51 10.23 -0.90 15.64
N ILE A 52 10.65 0.35 15.39
CA ILE A 52 11.64 1.06 16.21
C ILE A 52 11.15 1.16 17.66
N TRP A 53 9.92 1.64 17.87
CA TRP A 53 9.36 1.79 19.22
C TRP A 53 9.20 0.45 19.93
N HIS A 54 8.61 -0.53 19.25
CA HIS A 54 8.36 -1.86 19.80
C HIS A 54 9.66 -2.56 20.20
N SER A 55 10.73 -2.40 19.42
CA SER A 55 12.05 -2.96 19.75
C SER A 55 12.57 -2.43 21.10
N ALA A 56 12.34 -1.15 21.41
CA ALA A 56 12.74 -0.56 22.69
C ALA A 56 11.88 -1.06 23.87
N VAL A 57 10.57 -1.25 23.65
CA VAL A 57 9.63 -1.82 24.64
C VAL A 57 9.95 -3.26 24.97
N VAL A 58 10.27 -4.08 23.97
CA VAL A 58 10.64 -5.48 24.17
C VAL A 58 11.98 -5.62 24.88
N ALA A 59 12.95 -4.75 24.57
CA ALA A 59 14.28 -4.82 25.16
C ALA A 59 14.28 -4.58 26.68
N ASP A 60 13.42 -3.67 27.16
CA ASP A 60 13.39 -3.28 28.57
C ASP A 60 12.00 -2.71 28.92
N PRO A 61 11.00 -3.57 29.14
CA PRO A 61 9.62 -3.18 29.37
C PRO A 61 9.45 -2.50 30.74
N PRO A 62 8.67 -1.40 30.84
CA PRO A 62 8.39 -0.79 32.11
C PRO A 62 7.44 -1.68 32.95
N PRO A 63 7.54 -1.65 34.29
CA PRO A 63 6.56 -2.31 35.15
C PRO A 63 5.14 -1.73 34.96
N ALA A 64 4.13 -2.59 34.87
CA ALA A 64 2.73 -2.19 34.97
C ALA A 64 2.26 -2.27 36.44
N PRO A 65 1.54 -1.26 36.98
CA PRO A 65 1.16 0.03 36.39
C PRO A 65 2.16 1.15 36.76
N SER A 66 2.78 1.79 35.76
CA SER A 66 3.69 2.93 35.94
C SER A 66 3.42 4.02 34.90
N CYS A 67 3.83 5.26 35.19
CA CYS A 67 3.75 6.37 34.23
C CYS A 67 4.55 6.06 32.95
N ALA A 68 5.68 5.37 33.08
CA ALA A 68 6.46 4.90 31.93
C ALA A 68 5.69 3.93 31.03
N MET A 69 4.88 3.02 31.61
CA MET A 69 3.99 2.16 30.82
C MET A 69 2.92 2.96 30.09
N LEU A 70 2.42 4.04 30.71
CA LEU A 70 1.44 4.90 30.07
C LEU A 70 2.04 5.63 28.85
N VAL A 71 3.30 6.09 28.92
CA VAL A 71 4.03 6.63 27.76
C VAL A 71 4.14 5.59 26.64
N VAL A 72 4.47 4.34 26.98
CA VAL A 72 4.51 3.23 26.02
C VAL A 72 3.17 3.06 25.31
N LEU A 73 2.07 3.07 26.06
CA LEU A 73 0.72 2.91 25.53
C LEU A 73 0.27 4.09 24.68
N ASP A 74 0.53 5.32 25.10
CA ASP A 74 0.14 6.52 24.37
C ASP A 74 0.88 6.62 23.01
N VAL A 75 2.16 6.25 22.97
CA VAL A 75 2.94 6.19 21.71
C VAL A 75 2.38 5.11 20.77
N LEU A 76 2.05 3.93 21.32
CA LEU A 76 1.43 2.85 20.54
C LEU A 76 0.06 3.26 19.99
N GLN A 77 -0.73 3.99 20.77
CA GLN A 77 -2.02 4.54 20.34
C GLN A 77 -1.85 5.56 19.21
N ALA A 78 -0.88 6.46 19.31
CA ALA A 78 -0.57 7.41 18.25
C ALA A 78 -0.21 6.69 16.93
N LEU A 79 0.67 5.69 17.00
CA LEU A 79 1.07 4.87 15.84
C LEU A 79 -0.12 4.10 15.23
N ALA A 80 -0.95 3.48 16.07
CA ALA A 80 -2.14 2.77 15.62
C ALA A 80 -3.14 3.70 14.92
N HIS A 81 -3.37 4.88 15.48
CA HIS A 81 -4.27 5.88 14.91
C HIS A 81 -3.79 6.39 13.55
N GLU A 82 -2.50 6.69 13.40
CA GLU A 82 -1.95 7.15 12.12
C GLU A 82 -1.97 6.05 11.06
N THR A 83 -1.74 4.79 11.45
CA THR A 83 -1.89 3.65 10.53
C THR A 83 -3.33 3.49 10.07
N ALA A 84 -4.30 3.56 10.99
CA ALA A 84 -5.72 3.50 10.64
C ALA A 84 -6.14 4.68 9.77
N SER A 85 -5.64 5.88 10.04
CA SER A 85 -5.89 7.08 9.22
C SER A 85 -5.35 6.93 7.79
N ALA A 86 -4.09 6.47 7.64
CA ALA A 86 -3.50 6.18 6.33
C ALA A 86 -4.28 5.10 5.58
N THR A 87 -4.70 4.05 6.28
CA THR A 87 -5.52 2.96 5.73
C THR A 87 -6.87 3.47 5.25
N MET A 88 -7.57 4.23 6.08
CA MET A 88 -8.88 4.79 5.72
C MET A 88 -8.77 5.77 4.54
N ALA A 89 -7.76 6.63 4.51
CA ALA A 89 -7.54 7.53 3.38
C ALA A 89 -7.21 6.78 2.08
N TYR A 90 -6.50 5.65 2.17
CA TYR A 90 -6.20 4.81 1.02
C TYR A 90 -7.46 4.19 0.42
N TYR A 91 -8.38 3.68 1.26
CA TYR A 91 -9.62 3.04 0.78
C TYR A 91 -10.75 4.02 0.46
N SER A 92 -10.81 5.16 1.14
CA SER A 92 -11.94 6.10 1.03
C SER A 92 -11.73 7.17 -0.04
N THR A 93 -10.47 7.38 -0.48
CA THR A 93 -10.13 8.41 -1.46
C THR A 93 -9.76 7.78 -2.80
N PRO A 94 -10.64 7.88 -3.83
CA PRO A 94 -10.43 7.24 -5.13
C PRO A 94 -9.14 7.72 -5.82
N ASP A 95 -8.91 9.04 -5.83
CA ASP A 95 -7.74 9.65 -6.47
C ASP A 95 -6.48 9.50 -5.60
N ALA A 96 -5.43 8.92 -6.19
CA ALA A 96 -4.13 8.73 -5.53
C ALA A 96 -3.45 10.04 -5.15
N LEU A 97 -3.75 11.15 -5.84
CA LEU A 97 -3.20 12.48 -5.52
C LEU A 97 -3.84 13.10 -4.28
N ASP A 98 -5.08 12.71 -3.98
CA ASP A 98 -5.84 13.18 -2.80
C ASP A 98 -5.69 12.25 -1.59
N ARG A 99 -5.01 11.09 -1.76
CA ARG A 99 -4.69 10.19 -0.65
C ARG A 99 -3.72 10.87 0.33
N LEU A 100 -3.83 10.48 1.60
CA LEU A 100 -2.97 10.98 2.66
C LEU A 100 -1.50 10.67 2.30
N ASN A 101 -0.74 11.71 1.94
CA ASN A 101 0.65 11.53 1.54
C ASN A 101 1.58 11.33 2.74
N LEU A 102 2.77 10.79 2.48
CA LEU A 102 3.76 10.46 3.51
C LEU A 102 4.11 11.68 4.39
N SER A 103 4.26 12.87 3.78
CA SER A 103 4.56 14.10 4.52
C SER A 103 3.46 14.48 5.51
N ALA A 104 2.19 14.24 5.17
CA ALA A 104 1.05 14.50 6.05
C ALA A 104 1.04 13.53 7.24
N VAL A 105 1.28 12.23 7.00
CA VAL A 105 1.40 11.23 8.06
C VAL A 105 2.60 11.51 8.97
N HIS A 106 3.75 11.83 8.40
CA HIS A 106 4.95 12.21 9.15
C HIS A 106 4.67 13.40 10.08
N THR A 107 4.04 14.46 9.55
CA THR A 107 3.71 15.65 10.33
C THR A 107 2.68 15.36 11.42
N SER A 108 1.67 14.54 11.12
CA SER A 108 0.62 14.17 12.07
C SER A 108 1.17 13.30 13.21
N LEU A 109 1.95 12.27 12.88
CA LEU A 109 2.59 11.40 13.85
C LEU A 109 3.56 12.19 14.74
N GLY A 110 4.44 13.01 14.14
CA GLY A 110 5.39 13.84 14.86
C GLY A 110 4.71 14.77 15.87
N ARG A 111 3.56 15.37 15.49
CA ARG A 111 2.76 16.19 16.42
C ARG A 111 2.25 15.37 17.61
N ARG A 112 1.64 14.20 17.37
CA ARG A 112 1.11 13.34 18.44
C ARG A 112 2.20 12.86 19.39
N LEU A 113 3.37 12.49 18.87
CA LEU A 113 4.50 12.10 19.72
C LEU A 113 5.04 13.28 20.52
N THR A 114 4.98 14.49 19.97
CA THR A 114 5.32 15.72 20.69
C THR A 114 4.32 15.98 21.83
N ASP A 115 3.03 15.77 21.61
CA ASP A 115 2.01 15.90 22.67
C ASP A 115 2.28 14.93 23.84
N VAL A 116 2.68 13.68 23.53
CA VAL A 116 3.07 12.69 24.57
C VAL A 116 4.33 13.13 25.30
N LYS A 117 5.30 13.70 24.58
CA LYS A 117 6.54 14.21 25.17
C LYS A 117 6.28 15.39 26.11
N ASP A 118 5.49 16.37 25.67
CA ASP A 118 5.15 17.54 26.48
C ASP A 118 4.46 17.11 27.80
N GLU A 119 3.62 16.07 27.73
CA GLU A 119 2.98 15.46 28.90
C GLU A 119 4.00 14.77 29.83
N CYS A 120 5.02 14.09 29.29
CA CYS A 120 6.12 13.51 30.07
C CYS A 120 6.93 14.59 30.78
N GLU A 121 7.34 15.63 30.06
CA GLU A 121 8.09 16.76 30.62
C GLU A 121 7.29 17.45 31.73
N ARG A 122 5.98 17.60 31.54
CA ARG A 122 5.07 18.12 32.56
C ARG A 122 5.04 17.26 33.81
N TRP A 123 4.92 15.92 33.70
CA TRP A 123 4.99 15.03 34.86
C TRP A 123 6.36 15.05 35.55
N LEU A 124 7.45 15.23 34.81
CA LEU A 124 8.79 15.36 35.37
C LEU A 124 8.99 16.70 36.12
N ALA A 125 8.26 17.75 35.72
CA ALA A 125 8.34 19.08 36.33
C ALA A 125 7.36 19.28 37.51
N GLU A 126 6.13 18.80 37.36
CA GLU A 126 5.01 19.03 38.29
C GLU A 126 4.81 17.87 39.29
N GLY A 127 5.43 16.72 39.02
CA GLY A 127 5.27 15.48 39.80
C GLY A 127 4.40 14.45 39.08
N LEU A 128 4.62 13.18 39.44
CA LEU A 128 3.95 12.05 38.80
C LEU A 128 2.45 12.03 39.12
N PRO A 129 1.58 11.68 38.15
CA PRO A 129 0.16 11.49 38.42
C PRO A 129 -0.09 10.32 39.41
N PRO A 130 -1.18 10.36 40.18
CA PRO A 130 -1.49 9.31 41.13
C PRO A 130 -1.76 7.97 40.42
N THR A 131 -1.34 6.87 41.05
CA THR A 131 -1.39 5.51 40.47
C THR A 131 -2.77 5.10 39.96
N ASP A 132 -3.85 5.53 40.62
CA ASP A 132 -5.22 5.22 40.20
C ASP A 132 -5.62 5.96 38.91
N ALA A 133 -5.12 7.19 38.71
CA ALA A 133 -5.30 7.92 37.46
C ALA A 133 -4.50 7.26 36.32
N VAL A 134 -3.28 6.78 36.59
CA VAL A 134 -2.46 6.05 35.62
C VAL A 134 -3.14 4.75 35.19
N LYS A 135 -3.70 3.98 36.13
CA LYS A 135 -4.45 2.76 35.83
C LYS A 135 -5.69 3.05 34.99
N ALA A 136 -6.48 4.05 35.37
CA ALA A 136 -7.69 4.43 34.64
C ALA A 136 -7.37 4.84 33.19
N ARG A 137 -6.36 5.69 33.00
CA ARG A 137 -5.93 6.12 31.65
C ARG A 137 -5.36 4.95 30.84
N SER A 138 -4.54 4.09 31.45
CA SER A 138 -4.01 2.89 30.79
C SER A 138 -5.14 1.98 30.29
N ALA A 139 -6.20 1.80 31.09
CA ALA A 139 -7.37 1.02 30.70
C ALA A 139 -8.12 1.66 29.51
N THR A 140 -8.30 2.99 29.52
CA THR A 140 -8.91 3.73 28.39
C THR A 140 -8.11 3.59 27.11
N VAL A 141 -6.77 3.73 27.18
CA VAL A 141 -5.89 3.60 26.01
C VAL A 141 -5.92 2.18 25.46
N LEU A 142 -5.88 1.17 26.34
CA LEU A 142 -6.00 -0.24 25.95
C LEU A 142 -7.36 -0.55 25.31
N ALA A 143 -8.45 0.04 25.80
CA ALA A 143 -9.77 -0.11 25.17
C ALA A 143 -9.81 0.54 23.78
N SER A 144 -9.27 1.75 23.63
CA SER A 144 -9.20 2.42 22.32
C SER A 144 -8.34 1.65 21.31
N LEU A 145 -7.24 1.04 21.73
CA LEU A 145 -6.41 0.18 20.88
C LEU A 145 -7.20 -1.04 20.38
N ARG A 146 -8.08 -1.61 21.21
CA ARG A 146 -8.99 -2.69 20.80
C ARG A 146 -10.03 -2.22 19.79
N ASP A 147 -10.66 -1.06 20.01
CA ASP A 147 -11.68 -0.50 19.09
C ASP A 147 -11.11 -0.21 17.68
N VAL A 148 -9.89 0.33 17.59
CA VAL A 148 -9.21 0.55 16.31
C VAL A 148 -8.93 -0.77 15.59
N THR A 149 -8.74 -1.85 16.35
CA THR A 149 -8.50 -3.19 15.79
C THR A 149 -9.79 -3.84 15.28
N GLU A 150 -10.90 -3.70 16.01
CA GLU A 150 -12.20 -4.31 15.64
C GLU A 150 -12.94 -3.55 14.52
N SER A 151 -12.73 -2.24 14.39
CA SER A 151 -13.36 -1.42 13.34
C SER A 151 -12.80 -1.68 11.93
N SER A 152 -11.60 -2.24 11.82
CA SER A 152 -11.03 -2.69 10.54
C SER A 152 -11.65 -4.00 10.02
N ASP A 153 -12.50 -4.68 10.80
CA ASP A 153 -13.10 -5.99 10.48
C ASP A 153 -14.55 -5.94 10.00
N ARG A 154 -15.17 -4.76 9.93
CA ARG A 154 -16.56 -4.62 9.46
C ARG A 154 -16.62 -4.43 7.95
N SER A 155 -16.43 -5.52 7.20
CA SER A 155 -17.07 -5.70 5.89
C SER A 155 -18.41 -6.40 6.10
N ASP A 156 -19.48 -5.82 5.56
CA ASP A 156 -20.88 -6.23 5.69
C ASP A 156 -21.13 -7.75 5.58
N ASP A 157 -21.37 -8.42 6.71
CA ASP A 157 -22.41 -9.44 6.86
C ASP A 157 -22.76 -9.62 8.35
N ASP A 158 -23.95 -10.16 8.56
CA ASP A 158 -24.87 -10.00 9.68
C ASP A 158 -24.38 -10.28 11.13
N SER A 159 -25.03 -9.53 12.03
CA SER A 159 -25.11 -9.63 13.48
C SER A 159 -24.86 -11.01 14.11
N ALA A 160 -23.84 -11.13 14.99
CA ALA A 160 -23.94 -11.74 16.32
C ALA A 160 -22.57 -11.94 17.00
N LEU A 161 -22.54 -11.58 18.28
CA LEU A 161 -21.60 -11.99 19.34
C LEU A 161 -20.31 -11.18 19.51
N ASP A 162 -20.35 -10.38 20.57
CA ASP A 162 -19.31 -10.21 21.59
C ASP A 162 -18.60 -11.54 21.91
N ILE A 163 -17.61 -11.89 21.07
CA ILE A 163 -16.56 -12.85 21.37
C ILE A 163 -15.30 -12.25 20.77
N GLY A 164 -14.45 -11.68 21.63
CA GLY A 164 -13.10 -11.29 21.24
C GLY A 164 -12.44 -12.43 20.47
N ILE A 165 -11.89 -12.11 19.30
CA ILE A 165 -11.32 -13.06 18.35
C ILE A 165 -10.36 -13.99 19.11
N LEU A 166 -10.81 -15.21 19.39
CA LEU A 166 -10.03 -16.25 20.03
C LEU A 166 -9.18 -16.91 18.95
N PHE A 167 -7.90 -16.54 18.91
CA PHE A 167 -6.94 -17.24 18.08
C PHE A 167 -6.62 -18.59 18.70
N ASP A 168 -7.00 -19.66 18.03
CA ASP A 168 -6.53 -21.00 18.37
C ASP A 168 -5.03 -21.10 18.04
N ARG A 169 -4.27 -21.58 19.02
CA ARG A 169 -2.83 -21.74 18.84
C ARG A 169 -2.55 -22.93 17.92
N ALA A 170 -2.29 -22.66 16.64
CA ALA A 170 -1.94 -23.68 15.66
C ALA A 170 -0.59 -24.36 15.96
N CYS A 171 0.50 -23.59 16.13
CA CYS A 171 1.82 -24.15 16.42
C CYS A 171 2.74 -23.22 17.20
N LEU A 172 3.88 -23.76 17.65
CA LEU A 172 5.00 -23.02 18.24
C LEU A 172 6.14 -22.96 17.23
N LEU A 173 6.62 -21.76 16.95
CA LEU A 173 7.79 -21.55 16.10
C LEU A 173 9.03 -21.33 16.97
N THR A 174 10.14 -21.92 16.54
CA THR A 174 11.47 -21.50 17.01
C THR A 174 11.80 -20.10 16.48
N GLU A 175 12.75 -19.42 17.12
CA GLU A 175 13.19 -18.09 16.68
C GLU A 175 13.73 -18.10 15.24
N ALA A 176 14.47 -19.16 14.89
CA ALA A 176 15.00 -19.36 13.54
C ALA A 176 13.88 -19.57 12.50
N GLU A 177 12.84 -20.34 12.82
CA GLU A 177 11.69 -20.52 11.94
C GLU A 177 10.89 -19.23 11.77
N ASN A 178 10.59 -18.53 12.86
CA ASN A 178 9.86 -17.25 12.81
C ASN A 178 10.60 -16.21 11.97
N ARG A 179 11.93 -16.12 12.14
CA ARG A 179 12.77 -15.24 11.33
C ARG A 179 12.73 -15.62 9.86
N ARG A 180 12.88 -16.92 9.55
CA ARG A 180 12.83 -17.43 8.17
C ARG A 180 11.50 -17.09 7.48
N TYR A 181 10.38 -17.26 8.19
CA TYR A 181 9.06 -16.94 7.64
C TYR A 181 8.84 -15.43 7.48
N ARG A 182 9.19 -14.62 8.49
CA ARG A 182 9.05 -13.16 8.39
C ARG A 182 9.89 -12.58 7.26
N GLU A 183 11.15 -12.97 7.15
CA GLU A 183 12.02 -12.49 6.08
C GLU A 183 11.52 -12.89 4.69
N ALA A 184 11.02 -14.12 4.50
CA ALA A 184 10.42 -14.55 3.23
C ALA A 184 9.13 -13.78 2.93
N TYR A 185 8.28 -13.60 3.95
CA TYR A 185 7.01 -12.88 3.84
C TYR A 185 7.26 -11.40 3.48
N ASP A 186 8.19 -10.74 4.16
CA ASP A 186 8.53 -9.34 3.90
C ASP A 186 9.13 -9.15 2.51
N ARG A 187 9.94 -10.11 2.02
CA ARG A 187 10.43 -10.10 0.64
C ARG A 187 9.30 -10.21 -0.38
N LEU A 188 8.36 -11.13 -0.18
CA LEU A 188 7.19 -11.28 -1.07
C LEU A 188 6.26 -10.06 -1.01
N ARG A 189 5.99 -9.53 0.19
CA ARG A 189 5.21 -8.30 0.37
C ARG A 189 5.88 -7.12 -0.36
N THR A 190 7.17 -6.89 -0.11
CA THR A 190 7.94 -5.83 -0.76
C THR A 190 7.94 -5.97 -2.29
N MET A 191 8.01 -7.19 -2.80
CA MET A 191 7.88 -7.46 -4.24
C MET A 191 6.50 -7.05 -4.76
N LEU A 192 5.42 -7.52 -4.13
CA LEU A 192 4.05 -7.23 -4.53
C LEU A 192 3.69 -5.75 -4.40
N ASP A 193 4.20 -5.07 -3.38
CA ASP A 193 3.98 -3.63 -3.16
C ASP A 193 4.73 -2.80 -4.21
N LYS A 194 5.89 -3.28 -4.68
CA LYS A 194 6.67 -2.64 -5.77
C LYS A 194 6.18 -3.04 -7.16
N GLU A 195 5.25 -3.98 -7.26
CA GLU A 195 4.68 -4.44 -8.51
C GLU A 195 3.66 -3.42 -9.03
N LEU A 196 4.06 -2.67 -10.06
CA LEU A 196 3.21 -1.68 -10.72
C LEU A 196 2.18 -2.29 -11.68
N LEU A 197 2.16 -3.63 -11.83
CA LEU A 197 1.15 -4.32 -12.63
C LEU A 197 -0.24 -4.11 -12.06
N GLN A 198 -0.40 -4.18 -10.73
CA GLN A 198 -1.71 -3.95 -10.10
C GLN A 198 -2.27 -2.57 -10.43
N HIS A 199 -1.42 -1.54 -10.41
CA HIS A 199 -1.83 -0.20 -10.81
C HIS A 199 -2.32 -0.16 -12.27
N ILE A 200 -1.67 -0.88 -13.19
CA ILE A 200 -2.15 -0.99 -14.57
C ILE A 200 -3.51 -1.71 -14.64
N CYS A 201 -3.71 -2.79 -13.89
CA CYS A 201 -4.98 -3.51 -13.82
C CYS A 201 -6.11 -2.61 -13.27
N ASP A 202 -5.84 -1.88 -12.19
CA ASP A 202 -6.83 -0.97 -11.59
C ASP A 202 -7.25 0.10 -12.60
N GLN A 203 -6.29 0.67 -13.33
CA GLN A 203 -6.56 1.69 -14.35
C GLN A 203 -7.25 1.13 -15.61
N HIS A 204 -6.98 -0.13 -15.94
CA HIS A 204 -7.70 -0.86 -16.99
C HIS A 204 -9.17 -1.05 -16.61
N ASP A 205 -9.43 -1.47 -15.38
CA ASP A 205 -10.78 -1.72 -14.86
C ASP A 205 -11.56 -0.42 -14.70
N GLU A 206 -10.90 0.66 -14.28
CA GLU A 206 -11.48 2.00 -14.24
C GLU A 206 -11.91 2.48 -15.64
N LEU A 207 -11.02 2.38 -16.64
CA LEU A 207 -11.36 2.72 -18.02
C LEU A 207 -12.52 1.87 -18.55
N THR A 208 -12.47 0.57 -18.32
CA THR A 208 -13.52 -0.37 -18.73
C THR A 208 -14.85 -0.01 -18.05
N GLY A 209 -14.82 0.33 -16.76
CA GLY A 209 -15.97 0.76 -15.98
C GLY A 209 -16.59 2.05 -16.51
N VAL A 210 -15.77 3.06 -16.85
CA VAL A 210 -16.24 4.32 -17.46
C VAL A 210 -16.94 4.06 -18.79
N VAL A 211 -16.35 3.24 -19.66
CA VAL A 211 -16.93 2.87 -20.96
C VAL A 211 -18.26 2.13 -20.78
N HIS A 212 -18.32 1.14 -19.87
CA HIS A 212 -19.55 0.40 -19.59
C HIS A 212 -20.65 1.29 -18.98
N ALA A 213 -20.29 2.21 -18.08
CA ALA A 213 -21.25 3.14 -17.49
C ALA A 213 -21.89 4.03 -18.56
N ILE A 214 -21.09 4.61 -19.46
CA ILE A 214 -21.59 5.44 -20.56
C ILE A 214 -22.45 4.61 -21.52
N ALA A 215 -22.01 3.40 -21.89
CA ALA A 215 -22.81 2.49 -22.73
C ALA A 215 -24.18 2.16 -22.08
N GLY A 216 -24.19 1.90 -20.78
CA GLY A 216 -25.40 1.65 -20.00
C GLY A 216 -26.33 2.86 -19.93
N ASP A 217 -25.78 4.05 -19.74
CA ASP A 217 -26.57 5.30 -19.71
C ASP A 217 -27.12 5.66 -21.10
N LEU A 218 -26.40 5.37 -22.18
CA LEU A 218 -26.90 5.47 -23.56
C LEU A 218 -28.05 4.48 -23.82
N GLN A 219 -27.91 3.24 -23.33
CA GLN A 219 -28.96 2.22 -23.46
C GLN A 219 -30.22 2.57 -22.65
N ALA A 220 -30.06 3.20 -21.49
CA ALA A 220 -31.15 3.65 -20.64
C ALA A 220 -31.75 5.00 -21.08
N GLU A 221 -31.31 5.56 -22.22
CA GLU A 221 -31.74 6.87 -22.74
C GLU A 221 -31.53 8.02 -21.72
N ARG A 222 -30.57 7.89 -20.81
CA ARG A 222 -30.22 8.91 -19.80
C ARG A 222 -29.30 9.99 -20.35
N ILE A 223 -28.52 9.65 -21.38
CA ILE A 223 -27.67 10.58 -22.12
C ILE A 223 -28.33 10.86 -23.47
N SER A 224 -28.53 12.13 -23.78
CA SER A 224 -28.99 12.57 -25.09
C SER A 224 -27.78 12.93 -25.96
N LEU A 225 -27.60 12.25 -27.09
CA LEU A 225 -26.56 12.59 -28.07
C LEU A 225 -26.82 13.92 -28.82
N LEU A 226 -28.00 14.52 -28.63
CA LEU A 226 -28.32 15.85 -29.14
C LEU A 226 -27.88 16.96 -28.16
N ASP A 227 -27.46 16.56 -26.96
CA ASP A 227 -26.91 17.46 -25.95
C ASP A 227 -25.38 17.44 -26.06
N GLU A 228 -24.83 18.55 -26.56
CA GLU A 228 -23.38 18.72 -26.74
C GLU A 228 -22.66 18.65 -25.40
N ASP A 229 -23.19 19.26 -24.33
CA ASP A 229 -22.57 19.24 -23.00
C ASP A 229 -22.52 17.81 -22.42
N ALA A 230 -23.58 17.03 -22.63
CA ALA A 230 -23.61 15.63 -22.18
C ALA A 230 -22.62 14.75 -22.96
N THR A 231 -22.45 15.02 -24.26
CA THR A 231 -21.50 14.30 -25.12
C THR A 231 -20.06 14.67 -24.75
N ASP A 232 -19.76 15.96 -24.58
CA ASP A 232 -18.46 16.48 -24.15
C ASP A 232 -18.05 15.92 -22.79
N GLU A 233 -19.00 15.79 -21.86
CA GLU A 233 -18.75 15.18 -20.55
C GLU A 233 -18.41 13.68 -20.66
N CYS A 234 -19.06 12.95 -21.58
CA CYS A 234 -18.71 11.56 -21.87
C CYS A 234 -17.30 11.45 -22.45
N GLU A 235 -16.97 12.28 -23.44
CA GLU A 235 -15.63 12.33 -24.01
C GLU A 235 -14.58 12.67 -22.95
N ARG A 236 -14.86 13.64 -22.08
CA ARG A 236 -13.95 14.06 -21.00
C ARG A 236 -13.67 12.93 -20.02
N LYS A 237 -14.70 12.16 -19.60
CA LYS A 237 -14.53 11.01 -18.69
C LYS A 237 -13.66 9.93 -19.33
N ILE A 238 -13.95 9.55 -20.58
CA ILE A 238 -13.17 8.53 -21.29
C ILE A 238 -11.73 9.01 -21.48
N ARG A 239 -11.53 10.27 -21.89
CA ARG A 239 -10.20 10.87 -22.07
C ARG A 239 -9.39 10.85 -20.77
N SER A 240 -10.03 11.21 -19.64
CA SER A 240 -9.38 11.18 -18.32
C SER A 240 -8.91 9.77 -17.97
N ALA A 241 -9.78 8.77 -18.13
CA ALA A 241 -9.41 7.38 -17.85
C ALA A 241 -8.32 6.86 -18.78
N LEU A 242 -8.32 7.26 -20.07
CA LEU A 242 -7.25 6.93 -21.02
C LEU A 242 -5.91 7.57 -20.64
N ILE A 243 -5.91 8.82 -20.18
CA ILE A 243 -4.70 9.49 -19.68
C ILE A 243 -4.13 8.70 -18.50
N SER A 244 -4.97 8.33 -17.53
CA SER A 244 -4.52 7.58 -16.35
C SER A 244 -3.97 6.20 -16.72
N PHE A 245 -4.67 5.45 -17.58
CA PHE A 245 -4.20 4.14 -18.06
C PHE A 245 -2.87 4.23 -18.81
N THR A 246 -2.77 5.13 -19.80
CA THR A 246 -1.54 5.29 -20.59
C THR A 246 -0.38 5.83 -19.74
N SER A 247 -0.68 6.61 -18.70
CA SER A 247 0.30 7.05 -17.70
C SER A 247 0.82 5.89 -16.86
N ALA A 248 -0.07 5.00 -16.39
CA ALA A 248 0.29 3.80 -15.64
C ALA A 248 1.26 2.90 -16.43
N LEU A 249 1.04 2.71 -17.74
CA LEU A 249 1.93 1.93 -18.61
C LEU A 249 3.37 2.46 -18.61
N GLN A 250 3.54 3.77 -18.78
CA GLN A 250 4.88 4.34 -18.82
C GLN A 250 5.50 4.48 -17.42
N ILE A 251 4.70 4.72 -16.37
CA ILE A 251 5.20 4.67 -14.98
C ILE A 251 5.75 3.27 -14.69
N HIS A 252 5.04 2.21 -15.06
CA HIS A 252 5.50 0.83 -14.94
C HIS A 252 6.85 0.62 -15.64
N GLN A 253 6.98 1.02 -16.89
CA GLN A 253 8.24 0.92 -17.63
C GLN A 253 9.39 1.69 -16.96
N ASP A 254 9.18 2.99 -16.73
CA ASP A 254 10.23 3.89 -16.27
C ASP A 254 10.69 3.53 -14.85
N GLN A 255 9.76 3.23 -13.95
CA GLN A 255 10.08 2.86 -12.57
C GLN A 255 10.67 1.47 -12.46
N THR A 256 10.23 0.50 -13.27
CA THR A 256 10.83 -0.83 -13.28
C THR A 256 12.28 -0.77 -13.75
N ILE A 257 12.57 -0.03 -14.84
CA ILE A 257 13.95 0.15 -15.33
C ILE A 257 14.81 0.89 -14.30
N LYS A 258 14.31 1.97 -13.69
CA LYS A 258 15.03 2.69 -12.63
C LYS A 258 15.33 1.78 -11.43
N THR A 259 14.36 0.97 -11.03
CA THR A 259 14.51 0.04 -9.91
C THR A 259 15.53 -1.05 -10.23
N ALA A 260 15.50 -1.62 -11.45
CA ALA A 260 16.49 -2.59 -11.90
C ALA A 260 17.92 -2.00 -11.91
N ILE A 261 18.08 -0.76 -12.40
CA ILE A 261 19.37 -0.05 -12.37
C ILE A 261 19.83 0.20 -10.93
N ARG A 262 18.92 0.57 -10.02
CA ARG A 262 19.22 0.79 -8.60
C ARG A 262 19.66 -0.48 -7.89
N ILE A 263 19.00 -1.62 -8.17
CA ILE A 263 19.27 -2.91 -7.51
C ILE A 263 20.55 -3.56 -8.07
N PHE A 264 20.68 -3.65 -9.39
CA PHE A 264 21.75 -4.42 -10.02
C PHE A 264 22.95 -3.59 -10.50
N GLY A 265 22.79 -2.27 -10.57
CA GLY A 265 23.76 -1.35 -11.17
C GLY A 265 23.49 -1.11 -12.67
N HIS A 266 23.89 0.07 -13.15
CA HIS A 266 23.54 0.59 -14.48
C HIS A 266 23.99 -0.30 -15.64
N ASP A 267 25.21 -0.84 -15.57
CA ASP A 267 25.86 -1.64 -16.63
C ASP A 267 25.73 -3.15 -16.40
N SER A 268 24.86 -3.56 -15.48
CA SER A 268 24.67 -4.98 -15.19
C SER A 268 23.89 -5.69 -16.29
N ALA A 269 24.22 -6.97 -16.50
CA ALA A 269 23.47 -7.82 -17.44
C ALA A 269 21.99 -7.93 -17.07
N ALA A 270 21.65 -7.92 -15.77
CA ALA A 270 20.27 -7.97 -15.28
C ALA A 270 19.50 -6.68 -15.58
N ALA A 271 20.08 -5.50 -15.33
CA ALA A 271 19.45 -4.23 -15.69
C ALA A 271 19.29 -4.09 -17.21
N GLN A 272 20.24 -4.62 -18.00
CA GLN A 272 20.11 -4.65 -19.46
C GLN A 272 19.01 -5.60 -19.92
N ALA A 273 18.90 -6.80 -19.33
CA ALA A 273 17.82 -7.75 -19.64
C ALA A 273 16.43 -7.14 -19.38
N VAL A 274 16.25 -6.38 -18.28
CA VAL A 274 15.00 -5.65 -18.02
C VAL A 274 14.69 -4.63 -19.12
N LYS A 275 15.69 -3.85 -19.56
CA LYS A 275 15.50 -2.90 -20.69
C LYS A 275 15.14 -3.63 -21.98
N ASP A 276 15.78 -4.76 -22.25
CA ASP A 276 15.58 -5.56 -23.45
C ASP A 276 14.16 -6.17 -23.47
N LEU A 277 13.62 -6.58 -22.32
CA LEU A 277 12.22 -7.05 -22.20
C LEU A 277 11.21 -5.97 -22.61
N PHE A 278 11.37 -4.72 -22.15
CA PHE A 278 10.51 -3.62 -22.60
C PHE A 278 10.72 -3.27 -24.08
N ALA A 279 11.95 -3.35 -24.58
CA ALA A 279 12.23 -3.18 -26.00
C ALA A 279 11.55 -4.27 -26.85
N ASP A 280 11.50 -5.50 -26.35
CA ASP A 280 10.83 -6.63 -26.98
C ASP A 280 9.31 -6.50 -26.93
N LEU A 281 8.73 -6.01 -25.83
CA LEU A 281 7.32 -5.68 -25.76
C LEU A 281 6.96 -4.61 -26.81
N LYS A 282 7.76 -3.55 -26.92
CA LYS A 282 7.59 -2.50 -27.94
C LYS A 282 7.68 -3.06 -29.35
N ARG A 283 8.63 -3.97 -29.60
CA ARG A 283 8.80 -4.61 -30.91
C ARG A 283 7.65 -5.56 -31.28
N SER A 284 7.12 -6.30 -30.30
CA SER A 284 6.09 -7.32 -30.49
C SER A 284 4.66 -6.82 -30.32
N SER A 285 4.46 -5.62 -29.80
CA SER A 285 3.15 -5.04 -29.52
C SER A 285 2.96 -3.69 -30.18
N PHE A 286 2.22 -3.73 -31.29
CA PHE A 286 1.70 -2.54 -31.95
C PHE A 286 0.90 -1.66 -30.97
N GLY A 287 -0.09 -2.24 -30.28
CA GLY A 287 -0.92 -1.49 -29.34
C GLY A 287 -0.13 -0.80 -28.23
N TYR A 288 0.94 -1.43 -27.72
CA TYR A 288 1.76 -0.82 -26.66
C TYR A 288 2.51 0.41 -27.17
N ARG A 289 3.14 0.34 -28.35
CA ARG A 289 3.78 1.50 -29.00
C ARG A 289 2.77 2.62 -29.26
N TRP A 290 1.56 2.27 -29.67
CA TRP A 290 0.50 3.24 -29.94
C TRP A 290 0.01 3.97 -28.70
N LEU A 291 -0.20 3.24 -27.61
CA LEU A 291 -0.61 3.84 -26.33
C LEU A 291 0.48 4.74 -25.74
N GLU A 292 1.76 4.44 -26.00
CA GLU A 292 2.88 5.34 -25.65
C GLU A 292 2.80 6.66 -26.44
N ILE A 293 2.52 6.63 -27.75
CA ILE A 293 2.33 7.87 -28.54
C ILE A 293 1.07 8.61 -28.08
N LEU A 294 -0.03 7.89 -27.83
CA LEU A 294 -1.29 8.49 -27.37
C LEU A 294 -1.07 9.33 -26.12
N ARG A 295 -0.30 8.81 -25.16
CA ARG A 295 0.06 9.56 -23.95
C ARG A 295 0.79 10.85 -24.28
N THR A 296 1.83 10.79 -25.12
CA THR A 296 2.59 11.98 -25.53
C THR A 296 1.66 13.05 -26.14
N SER A 297 0.68 12.63 -26.94
CA SER A 297 -0.30 13.56 -27.50
C SER A 297 -1.23 14.17 -26.46
N PHE A 298 -1.62 13.43 -25.43
CA PHE A 298 -2.36 14.00 -24.31
C PHE A 298 -1.52 14.99 -23.49
N GLU A 299 -0.23 14.71 -23.26
CA GLU A 299 0.69 15.63 -22.58
C GLU A 299 0.87 16.95 -23.35
N ASP A 300 0.92 16.88 -24.69
CA ASP A 300 1.04 18.05 -25.56
C ASP A 300 -0.28 18.81 -25.76
N GLY A 301 -1.37 18.38 -25.11
CA GLY A 301 -2.69 19.02 -25.21
C GLY A 301 -3.38 18.80 -26.56
N ALA A 302 -2.96 17.81 -27.34
CA ALA A 302 -3.59 17.44 -28.61
C ALA A 302 -4.82 16.57 -28.37
N VAL A 303 -5.86 17.21 -27.82
CA VAL A 303 -7.14 16.59 -27.46
C VAL A 303 -7.82 15.92 -28.65
N ASP A 304 -7.57 16.44 -29.85
CA ASP A 304 -8.12 16.01 -31.14
C ASP A 304 -7.48 14.71 -31.68
N ALA A 305 -6.52 14.12 -30.98
CA ALA A 305 -5.86 12.88 -31.40
C ALA A 305 -6.80 11.66 -31.37
N CYS A 306 -7.86 11.73 -30.59
CA CYS A 306 -8.93 10.73 -30.51
C CYS A 306 -10.26 11.33 -30.93
N TRP A 307 -11.10 10.50 -31.54
CA TRP A 307 -12.51 10.79 -31.75
C TRP A 307 -13.37 9.68 -31.17
N TYR A 308 -14.54 10.05 -30.68
CA TYR A 308 -15.43 9.19 -29.90
C TYR A 308 -16.66 8.83 -30.75
N GLU A 309 -17.00 7.54 -30.79
CA GLU A 309 -18.16 7.04 -31.51
C GLU A 309 -19.16 6.46 -30.50
N PHE A 310 -20.32 7.09 -30.37
CA PHE A 310 -21.42 6.63 -29.53
C PHE A 310 -22.52 6.06 -30.42
N THR A 311 -22.76 4.75 -30.34
CA THR A 311 -23.79 4.06 -31.13
C THR A 311 -24.88 3.54 -30.19
N PRO A 312 -25.94 4.34 -29.92
CA PRO A 312 -27.03 3.91 -29.08
C PRO A 312 -27.87 2.89 -29.84
N ARG A 313 -28.20 1.76 -29.19
CA ARG A 313 -29.05 0.72 -29.79
C ARG A 313 -30.31 0.54 -28.97
N ARG A 314 -31.47 0.72 -29.61
CA ARG A 314 -32.79 0.46 -28.99
C ARG A 314 -33.03 -1.04 -28.73
N HIS A 315 -32.38 -1.89 -29.52
CA HIS A 315 -32.34 -3.33 -29.35
C HIS A 315 -30.88 -3.81 -29.56
N GLY A 316 -30.31 -4.46 -28.55
CA GLY A 316 -28.88 -4.83 -28.49
C GLY A 316 -28.08 -3.95 -27.53
N GLU A 317 -26.79 -4.23 -27.39
CA GLU A 317 -25.88 -3.43 -26.54
C GLU A 317 -25.49 -2.13 -27.24
N SER A 318 -25.62 -1.01 -26.54
CA SER A 318 -25.06 0.27 -27.00
C SER A 318 -23.55 0.17 -27.04
N GLU A 319 -22.93 0.75 -28.07
CA GLU A 319 -21.50 0.63 -28.32
C GLU A 319 -20.83 1.99 -28.15
N VAL A 320 -19.74 2.01 -27.38
CA VAL A 320 -18.87 3.17 -27.22
C VAL A 320 -17.51 2.78 -27.77
N ASN A 321 -17.04 3.51 -28.77
CA ASN A 321 -15.73 3.26 -29.37
C ASN A 321 -14.87 4.53 -29.30
N VAL A 322 -13.58 4.35 -29.07
CA VAL A 322 -12.60 5.43 -29.13
C VAL A 322 -11.66 5.10 -30.27
N ARG A 323 -11.64 5.94 -31.29
CA ARG A 323 -10.75 5.77 -32.44
C ARG A 323 -9.68 6.84 -32.44
N MET A 324 -8.53 6.49 -32.97
CA MET A 324 -7.35 7.34 -32.96
C MET A 324 -7.02 7.81 -34.37
N ASP A 325 -6.92 9.12 -34.59
CA ASP A 325 -6.61 9.66 -35.91
C ASP A 325 -5.16 9.33 -36.29
N ARG A 326 -5.01 8.43 -37.27
CA ARG A 326 -3.71 7.99 -37.79
C ARG A 326 -2.86 9.13 -38.36
N LYS A 327 -3.49 10.15 -38.95
CA LYS A 327 -2.78 11.32 -39.51
C LYS A 327 -2.34 12.28 -38.42
N ALA A 328 -3.15 12.50 -37.38
CA ALA A 328 -2.74 13.27 -36.22
C ALA A 328 -1.54 12.61 -35.53
N MET A 329 -1.53 11.28 -35.46
CA MET A 329 -0.46 10.49 -34.84
C MET A 329 0.90 10.51 -35.51
N LEU A 330 0.94 10.65 -36.83
CA LEU A 330 2.19 10.83 -37.56
C LEU A 330 2.98 12.07 -37.08
N ARG A 331 2.31 13.06 -36.48
CA ARG A 331 2.96 14.28 -35.96
C ARG A 331 3.76 14.03 -34.67
N PHE A 332 3.35 13.05 -33.87
CA PHE A 332 3.95 12.73 -32.56
C PHE A 332 4.98 11.60 -32.63
N THR A 333 4.95 10.84 -33.73
CA THR A 333 5.93 9.77 -34.04
C THR A 333 7.41 10.22 -33.99
N PRO A 334 7.80 11.43 -34.45
CA PRO A 334 9.19 11.90 -34.37
C PRO A 334 9.64 12.28 -32.95
N GLN A 335 8.71 12.53 -32.03
CA GLN A 335 8.99 13.04 -30.69
C GLN A 335 9.18 11.92 -29.66
N THR A 336 8.69 10.71 -29.95
CA THR A 336 8.92 9.54 -29.08
C THR A 336 10.35 9.02 -29.22
N LYS A 337 11.04 8.80 -28.09
CA LYS A 337 12.43 8.26 -28.03
C LYS A 337 12.56 6.82 -28.55
N THR A 338 11.45 6.17 -28.87
CA THR A 338 11.37 4.82 -29.42
C THR A 338 11.48 4.86 -30.94
N LYS A 339 12.08 3.82 -31.56
CA LYS A 339 11.99 3.60 -33.01
C LYS A 339 10.49 3.47 -33.34
N GLY A 340 9.89 4.60 -33.74
CA GLY A 340 8.46 4.81 -33.76
C GLY A 340 7.71 3.90 -34.73
N LEU A 341 6.39 4.00 -34.67
CA LEU A 341 5.52 3.50 -35.72
C LEU A 341 5.97 4.05 -37.06
N THR A 342 6.16 3.17 -38.03
CA THR A 342 6.59 3.62 -39.36
C THR A 342 5.39 4.22 -40.09
N ALA A 343 5.62 5.27 -40.88
CA ALA A 343 4.58 5.81 -41.75
C ALA A 343 3.96 4.73 -42.65
N ALA A 344 4.76 3.73 -43.03
CA ALA A 344 4.31 2.55 -43.78
C ALA A 344 3.32 1.65 -43.00
N GLU A 345 3.50 1.44 -41.69
CA GLU A 345 2.55 0.69 -40.85
C GLU A 345 1.20 1.42 -40.75
N LEU A 346 1.22 2.75 -40.65
CA LEU A 346 0.04 3.61 -40.57
C LEU A 346 -0.73 3.69 -41.90
N ASP A 347 -0.01 3.83 -43.01
CA ASP A 347 -0.57 3.89 -44.37
C ASP A 347 -1.15 2.54 -44.80
N ALA A 348 -0.62 1.41 -44.29
CA ALA A 348 -1.15 0.08 -44.57
C ALA A 348 -2.51 -0.19 -43.91
N MET A 349 -2.90 0.57 -42.89
CA MET A 349 -4.20 0.41 -42.24
C MET A 349 -5.32 1.00 -43.11
N ARG A 350 -6.46 0.31 -43.17
CA ARG A 350 -7.63 0.79 -43.95
C ARG A 350 -8.54 1.69 -43.13
N THR A 351 -8.51 1.53 -41.81
CA THR A 351 -9.36 2.24 -40.84
C THR A 351 -8.52 2.70 -39.65
N ASP A 352 -9.03 3.70 -38.94
CA ASP A 352 -8.44 4.13 -37.68
C ASP A 352 -8.59 3.02 -36.62
N PRO A 353 -7.53 2.71 -35.85
CA PRO A 353 -7.59 1.67 -34.83
C PRO A 353 -8.47 2.08 -33.65
N SER A 354 -9.14 1.09 -33.05
CA SER A 354 -9.80 1.27 -31.77
C SER A 354 -8.77 1.28 -30.64
N VAL A 355 -8.82 2.31 -29.81
CA VAL A 355 -7.98 2.42 -28.60
C VAL A 355 -8.36 1.34 -27.59
N LEU A 356 -9.65 1.05 -27.45
CA LEU A 356 -10.15 0.04 -26.51
C LEU A 356 -9.65 -1.36 -26.89
N ASP A 357 -9.69 -1.72 -28.18
CA ASP A 357 -9.11 -3.00 -28.65
C ASP A 357 -7.61 -3.08 -28.37
N MET A 358 -6.88 -1.97 -28.52
CA MET A 358 -5.45 -1.91 -28.21
C MET A 358 -5.18 -2.10 -26.72
N VAL A 359 -5.97 -1.47 -25.85
CA VAL A 359 -5.90 -1.65 -24.39
C VAL A 359 -6.10 -3.12 -24.02
N THR A 360 -7.19 -3.74 -24.52
CA THR A 360 -7.50 -5.15 -24.27
C THR A 360 -6.40 -6.08 -24.80
N ALA A 361 -5.85 -5.81 -25.99
CA ALA A 361 -4.79 -6.63 -26.58
C ALA A 361 -3.43 -6.48 -25.87
N VAL A 362 -3.19 -5.36 -25.19
CA VAL A 362 -1.93 -5.05 -24.50
C VAL A 362 -1.91 -5.67 -23.10
N HIS A 363 -3.05 -5.70 -22.40
CA HIS A 363 -3.16 -6.23 -21.04
C HIS A 363 -2.48 -7.61 -20.85
N PRO A 364 -2.80 -8.68 -21.61
CA PRO A 364 -2.18 -9.99 -21.40
C PRO A 364 -0.66 -10.00 -21.70
N LYS A 365 -0.18 -9.12 -22.58
CA LYS A 365 1.26 -9.00 -22.88
C LYS A 365 2.02 -8.36 -21.73
N ILE A 366 1.41 -7.42 -21.03
CA ILE A 366 2.00 -6.80 -19.84
C ILE A 366 2.02 -7.80 -18.69
N THR A 367 0.96 -8.57 -18.47
CA THR A 367 0.96 -9.65 -17.48
C THR A 367 2.06 -10.67 -17.77
N ALA A 368 2.24 -11.08 -19.03
CA ALA A 368 3.32 -11.99 -19.42
C ALA A 368 4.72 -11.37 -19.29
N LEU A 369 4.85 -10.06 -19.53
CA LEU A 369 6.08 -9.31 -19.28
C LEU A 369 6.40 -9.28 -17.78
N GLN A 370 5.42 -9.06 -16.91
CA GLN A 370 5.61 -8.99 -15.46
C GLN A 370 6.21 -10.30 -14.93
N GLY A 371 5.71 -11.45 -15.34
CA GLY A 371 6.30 -12.74 -14.93
C GLY A 371 7.79 -12.89 -15.32
N GLN A 372 8.19 -12.34 -16.47
CA GLN A 372 9.59 -12.34 -16.88
C GLN A 372 10.42 -11.33 -16.06
N LEU A 373 9.88 -10.15 -15.79
CA LEU A 373 10.51 -9.16 -14.93
C LEU A 373 10.73 -9.71 -13.52
N ASP A 374 9.73 -10.37 -12.94
CA ASP A 374 9.81 -10.96 -11.61
C ASP A 374 10.91 -12.03 -11.53
N SER A 375 11.05 -12.85 -12.57
CA SER A 375 12.12 -13.87 -12.62
C SER A 375 13.54 -13.28 -12.59
N ILE A 376 13.72 -12.05 -13.10
CA ILE A 376 15.02 -11.35 -13.10
C ILE A 376 15.20 -10.58 -11.80
N MET A 377 14.17 -9.83 -11.40
CA MET A 377 14.21 -8.90 -10.27
C MET A 377 14.18 -9.64 -8.92
N TYR A 378 13.53 -10.81 -8.87
CA TYR A 378 13.28 -11.57 -7.66
C TYR A 378 13.52 -13.08 -7.89
N PRO A 379 14.79 -13.50 -8.11
CA PRO A 379 15.12 -14.90 -8.45
C PRO A 379 14.79 -15.90 -7.33
N ASN A 380 14.63 -15.44 -6.09
CA ASN A 380 14.35 -16.28 -4.92
C ASN A 380 12.85 -16.46 -4.64
N VAL A 381 11.95 -15.93 -5.48
CA VAL A 381 10.50 -15.97 -5.25
C VAL A 381 9.99 -17.39 -5.05
N ALA A 382 10.45 -18.36 -5.85
CA ALA A 382 10.04 -19.76 -5.69
C ALA A 382 10.43 -20.32 -4.30
N ALA A 383 11.61 -19.95 -3.80
CA ALA A 383 12.06 -20.37 -2.47
C ALA A 383 11.26 -19.66 -1.37
N ASP A 384 11.00 -18.36 -1.51
CA ASP A 384 10.21 -17.59 -0.56
C ASP A 384 8.74 -18.06 -0.52
N VAL A 385 8.14 -18.36 -1.68
CA VAL A 385 6.81 -18.97 -1.80
C VAL A 385 6.78 -20.31 -1.08
N ALA A 386 7.74 -21.22 -1.33
CA ALA A 386 7.79 -22.50 -0.64
C ALA A 386 7.94 -22.37 0.89
N VAL A 387 8.68 -21.35 1.36
CA VAL A 387 8.82 -21.05 2.78
C VAL A 387 7.49 -20.60 3.40
N ILE A 388 6.73 -19.76 2.69
CA ILE A 388 5.41 -19.31 3.14
C ILE A 388 4.35 -20.39 3.00
N GLU A 389 4.42 -21.25 1.98
CA GLU A 389 3.56 -22.44 1.89
C GLU A 389 3.78 -23.39 3.07
N GLU A 390 5.02 -23.63 3.45
CA GLU A 390 5.32 -24.42 4.65
C GLU A 390 4.66 -23.81 5.89
N MET A 391 4.71 -22.47 6.02
CA MET A 391 4.08 -21.75 7.12
C MET A 391 2.55 -21.86 7.09
N ILE A 392 1.92 -21.62 5.93
CA ILE A 392 0.46 -21.76 5.73
C ILE A 392 0.02 -23.19 6.06
N GLY A 393 0.80 -24.19 5.64
CA GLY A 393 0.52 -25.60 5.93
C GLY A 393 0.59 -25.98 7.41
N ARG A 394 1.12 -25.11 8.29
CA ARG A 394 1.06 -25.31 9.74
C ARG A 394 -0.26 -24.85 10.35
N PHE A 395 -1.08 -24.12 9.59
CA PHE A 395 -2.47 -23.86 9.92
C PHE A 395 -3.28 -25.00 9.29
N ASP A 396 -4.16 -25.64 10.06
CA ASP A 396 -4.89 -26.88 9.66
C ASP A 396 -5.97 -26.66 8.57
N ASN A 397 -5.73 -25.78 7.59
CA ASN A 397 -6.69 -25.35 6.56
C ASN A 397 -8.04 -24.86 7.14
N GLY A 398 -8.05 -24.38 8.39
CA GLY A 398 -9.22 -23.81 9.02
C GLY A 398 -9.69 -22.56 8.27
N ARG A 399 -11.01 -22.34 8.19
CA ARG A 399 -11.56 -21.07 7.70
C ARG A 399 -11.30 -20.00 8.76
N GLY A 400 -10.49 -18.98 8.45
CA GLY A 400 -10.14 -17.90 9.38
C GLY A 400 -9.00 -16.99 8.90
N VAL A 401 -8.55 -16.07 9.75
CA VAL A 401 -7.42 -15.16 9.50
C VAL A 401 -6.17 -15.71 10.19
N ASP A 402 -5.09 -15.91 9.43
CA ASP A 402 -3.82 -16.41 9.95
C ASP A 402 -2.99 -15.26 10.56
N ALA A 403 -2.43 -15.50 11.75
CA ALA A 403 -1.62 -14.54 12.49
C ALA A 403 -0.37 -15.17 13.10
N LEU A 404 0.74 -14.44 13.09
CA LEU A 404 1.99 -14.82 13.75
C LEU A 404 2.16 -14.04 15.05
N ARG A 405 2.46 -14.75 16.15
CA ARG A 405 2.76 -14.15 17.46
C ARG A 405 4.13 -14.58 17.97
N SER A 406 5.00 -13.63 18.29
CA SER A 406 6.25 -13.94 18.98
C SER A 406 6.00 -14.19 20.46
N ARG A 407 6.77 -15.09 21.08
CA ARG A 407 6.69 -15.36 22.53
C ARG A 407 7.08 -14.14 23.37
N GLN A 408 7.85 -13.21 22.80
CA GLN A 408 8.22 -11.93 23.41
C GLN A 408 7.10 -10.88 23.39
N ASP A 409 6.05 -11.09 22.60
CA ASP A 409 4.86 -10.23 22.57
C ASP A 409 3.90 -10.54 23.75
N CYS A 410 4.26 -11.51 24.61
CA CYS A 410 3.42 -12.03 25.70
C CYS A 410 3.75 -11.45 27.08
N ILE A 411 4.22 -10.20 27.18
CA ILE A 411 4.48 -9.57 28.48
C ILE A 411 3.16 -9.05 29.08
N GLY A 412 2.44 -9.93 29.78
CA GLY A 412 1.25 -9.61 30.57
C GLY A 412 -0.04 -9.34 29.78
N GLU A 413 -1.03 -8.69 30.41
CA GLU A 413 -2.32 -8.32 29.81
C GLU A 413 -2.19 -7.45 28.55
N LEU A 414 -1.06 -6.75 28.38
CA LEU A 414 -0.72 -5.96 27.19
C LEU A 414 -0.60 -6.80 25.92
N GLY A 415 -0.09 -8.04 26.02
CA GLY A 415 0.08 -8.94 24.87
C GLY A 415 -1.24 -9.41 24.25
N SER A 416 -2.37 -9.19 24.94
CA SER A 416 -3.73 -9.44 24.42
C SER A 416 -4.36 -8.22 23.75
N ALA A 417 -3.77 -7.03 23.90
CA ALA A 417 -4.32 -5.76 23.45
C ALA A 417 -3.56 -5.15 22.25
N LEU A 418 -2.42 -5.73 21.86
CA LEU A 418 -1.67 -5.32 20.68
C LEU A 418 -2.24 -6.01 19.43
N PRO A 419 -2.41 -5.29 18.31
CA PRO A 419 -2.95 -5.86 17.09
C PRO A 419 -2.06 -7.00 16.59
N TYR A 420 -2.69 -8.09 16.17
CA TYR A 420 -2.02 -9.20 15.52
C TYR A 420 -1.50 -8.72 14.16
N PRO A 421 -0.19 -8.84 13.86
CA PRO A 421 0.29 -8.57 12.52
C PRO A 421 -0.32 -9.64 11.60
N ARG A 422 -1.37 -9.24 10.89
CA ARG A 422 -2.08 -10.11 9.95
C ARG A 422 -1.19 -10.36 8.74
N LEU A 423 -1.25 -11.58 8.22
CA LEU A 423 -0.71 -11.85 6.91
C LEU A 423 -1.63 -11.20 5.87
N ALA A 424 -1.04 -10.40 5.00
CA ALA A 424 -1.72 -9.61 3.99
C ALA A 424 -2.42 -10.58 3.01
N PRO A 425 -3.74 -10.43 2.78
CA PRO A 425 -4.49 -11.32 1.90
C PRO A 425 -3.88 -11.45 0.50
N ARG A 426 -3.26 -10.38 -0.01
CA ARG A 426 -2.59 -10.35 -1.32
C ARG A 426 -1.38 -11.29 -1.37
N VAL A 427 -0.57 -11.35 -0.33
CA VAL A 427 0.60 -12.26 -0.26
C VAL A 427 0.12 -13.71 -0.23
N LEU A 428 -0.93 -14.00 0.54
CA LEU A 428 -1.51 -15.35 0.64
C LEU A 428 -2.15 -15.78 -0.69
N ALA A 429 -2.89 -14.89 -1.34
CA ALA A 429 -3.48 -15.13 -2.66
C ALA A 429 -2.41 -15.37 -3.73
N PHE A 430 -1.32 -14.59 -3.72
CA PHE A 430 -0.19 -14.79 -4.62
C PHE A 430 0.47 -16.15 -4.42
N VAL A 431 0.77 -16.53 -3.17
CA VAL A 431 1.36 -17.85 -2.85
C VAL A 431 0.45 -18.98 -3.32
N LYS A 432 -0.86 -18.86 -3.11
CA LYS A 432 -1.83 -19.86 -3.58
C LYS A 432 -1.90 -19.96 -5.11
N GLY A 433 -1.90 -18.82 -5.81
CA GLY A 433 -1.96 -18.75 -7.28
C GLY A 433 -0.66 -19.15 -7.97
N TYR A 434 0.50 -18.96 -7.34
CA TYR A 434 1.81 -19.33 -7.88
C TYR A 434 1.87 -20.83 -8.25
N ARG A 435 1.19 -21.66 -7.45
CA ARG A 435 1.10 -23.11 -7.59
C ARG A 435 0.29 -23.56 -8.80
N GLU A 436 -0.77 -22.82 -9.14
CA GLU A 436 -1.67 -23.12 -10.27
C GLU A 436 -0.97 -22.80 -11.61
N ALA A 437 -0.11 -21.79 -11.63
CA ALA A 437 0.62 -21.35 -12.81
C ALA A 437 1.89 -22.18 -13.14
N HIS A 438 2.50 -22.87 -12.16
CA HIS A 438 3.76 -23.63 -12.34
C HIS A 438 3.58 -25.16 -12.32
N HIS A 439 2.34 -25.65 -12.28
CA HIS A 439 1.98 -27.07 -12.40
C HIS A 439 1.03 -27.38 -13.58
N SER A 440 0.76 -26.40 -14.46
CA SER A 440 0.26 -26.62 -15.82
C SER A 440 1.41 -26.51 -16.82
#